data_AF-A0A6N6T2A6-F1
#
_entry.id   AF-A0A6N6T2A6-F1
#
_cell.length_a   1.000
_cell.length_b   1.000
_cell.length_c   1.000
_cell.angle_alpha   90.00
_cell.angle_beta   90.00
_cell.angle_gamma   90.00
#
_symmetry.space_group_name_H-M   'P 1'
#
loop_
_entity.id
_entity.type
_entity.pdbx_description
1 polymer ?
#
loop_
_entity_poly.entity_id
_entity_poly.type
_entity_poly.pdbx_seq_one_letter_code
_entity_poly.pdbx_strand_id
1 'polypeptide(L)' 'METIRYYERIGLIPPPPRTKRGRRLYGADDLWRLTFIRDAREFGFDISAIKAMLALQEVPDASCEQVSRIATDQLEVVD' A
#
# COMPACT_ATOMS: atom_id res chain seq x y z
N MET A 1 -0.09 -11.48 15.20
CA MET A 1 -0.28 -10.19 14.49
C MET A 1 0.96 -9.88 13.64
N GLU A 2 1.17 -10.63 12.56
CA GLU A 2 2.34 -10.41 11.66
C GLU A 2 1.97 -9.66 10.38
N THR A 3 0.72 -9.77 9.90
CA THR A 3 0.31 -9.25 8.58
C THR A 3 0.51 -7.74 8.43
N ILE A 4 0.06 -6.94 9.40
CA ILE A 4 0.23 -5.48 9.33
C ILE A 4 1.72 -5.09 9.41
N ARG A 5 2.51 -5.76 10.26
CA ARG A 5 3.96 -5.53 10.34
C ARG A 5 4.67 -5.93 9.05
N TYR A 6 4.20 -6.99 8.41
CA TYR A 6 4.69 -7.42 7.12
C TYR A 6 4.41 -6.35 6.06
N TYR A 7 3.19 -5.83 5.98
CA TYR A 7 2.83 -4.76 5.04
C TYR A 7 3.64 -3.47 5.28
N GLU A 8 3.91 -3.09 6.53
CA GLU A 8 4.83 -1.98 6.82
C GLU A 8 6.23 -2.27 6.29
N ARG A 9 6.77 -3.47 6.55
CA ARG A 9 8.13 -3.86 6.17
C ARG A 9 8.35 -3.84 4.66
N ILE A 10 7.35 -4.23 3.87
CA ILE A 10 7.43 -4.22 2.40
C ILE A 10 6.98 -2.88 1.79
N GLY A 11 6.69 -1.87 2.62
CA GLY A 11 6.26 -0.54 2.18
C GLY A 11 4.86 -0.50 1.56
N LEU A 12 4.02 -1.52 1.82
CA LEU A 12 2.65 -1.57 1.31
C LEU A 12 1.73 -0.62 2.09
N ILE A 13 2.02 -0.37 3.37
CA ILE A 13 1.42 0.70 4.16
C ILE A 13 2.52 1.61 4.72
N PRO A 14 2.28 2.93 4.82
CA PRO A 14 3.23 3.83 5.45
C PRO A 14 3.41 3.49 6.94
N PRO A 15 4.58 3.79 7.53
CA PRO A 15 4.78 3.62 8.96
C PRO A 15 3.84 4.55 9.74
N PRO A 16 2.94 4.02 10.59
CA PRO A 16 1.97 4.86 11.29
C PRO A 16 2.63 5.72 12.36
N PRO A 17 2.05 6.88 12.70
CA PRO A 17 2.45 7.67 13.86
C PRO A 17 2.48 6.80 15.13
N ARG A 18 3.39 7.13 16.05
CA ARG A 18 3.52 6.40 17.32
C ARG A 18 3.20 7.29 18.51
N THR A 19 2.51 6.72 19.49
CA THR A 19 2.36 7.33 20.83
C THR A 19 3.72 7.50 21.51
N LYS A 20 3.78 8.36 22.54
CA LYS A 20 4.98 8.49 23.42
C LYS A 20 5.45 7.16 24.05
N ARG A 21 4.57 6.16 24.14
CA ARG A 21 4.88 4.81 24.65
C ARG A 21 5.18 3.79 23.52
N GLY A 22 5.39 4.24 22.29
CA GLY A 22 5.80 3.41 21.16
C GLY A 22 4.70 2.60 20.47
N ARG A 23 3.43 2.75 20.87
CA ARG A 23 2.30 2.09 20.19
C ARG A 23 1.92 2.81 18.89
N ARG A 24 1.62 2.03 17.85
CA ARG A 24 1.12 2.51 16.55
C ARG A 24 -0.27 3.13 16.71
N LEU A 25 -0.52 4.21 15.99
CA LEU A 25 -1.80 4.89 15.88
C LEU A 25 -2.27 4.79 14.42
N TYR A 26 -3.46 4.23 14.22
CA TYR A 26 -4.06 4.15 12.89
C TYR A 26 -5.21 5.16 12.81
N GLY A 27 -5.17 6.01 11.79
CA GLY A 27 -6.23 6.95 11.44
C GLY A 27 -7.21 6.36 10.43
N ALA A 28 -8.12 7.20 9.93
CA ALA A 28 -9.10 6.79 8.93
C ALA A 28 -8.44 6.31 7.63
N ASP A 29 -7.40 7.01 7.17
CA ASP A 29 -6.69 6.66 5.92
C ASP A 29 -5.97 5.31 6.03
N ASP A 30 -5.40 5.01 7.19
CA ASP A 30 -4.78 3.70 7.46
C ASP A 30 -5.82 2.58 7.42
N LEU A 31 -6.99 2.80 8.04
CA LEU A 31 -8.08 1.82 8.04
C LEU A 31 -8.63 1.59 6.64
N TRP A 32 -8.77 2.67 5.86
CA TRP A 32 -9.20 2.60 4.47
C TRP A 32 -8.20 1.79 3.65
N ARG A 33 -6.90 2.09 3.75
CA ARG A 33 -5.83 1.38 3.04
C ARG A 33 -5.75 -0.10 3.42
N LEU A 34 -5.86 -0.41 4.71
CA LEU A 34 -5.86 -1.80 5.21
C LEU A 34 -7.08 -2.58 4.71
N THR A 35 -8.25 -1.93 4.64
CA THR A 35 -9.46 -2.52 4.07
C THR A 35 -9.26 -2.82 2.58
N PHE A 36 -8.74 -1.86 1.81
CA PHE A 36 -8.44 -2.05 0.39
C PHE A 36 -7.49 -3.24 0.16
N ILE A 37 -6.40 -3.33 0.93
CA ILE A 37 -5.43 -4.43 0.84
C ILE A 37 -6.12 -5.77 1.13
N ARG A 38 -6.95 -5.85 2.18
CA ARG A 38 -7.67 -7.07 2.52
C ARG A 38 -8.56 -7.52 1.37
N ASP A 39 -9.39 -6.61 0.85
CA ASP A 39 -10.38 -6.93 -0.18
C ASP A 39 -9.68 -7.35 -1.49
N ALA A 40 -8.60 -6.66 -1.89
CA ALA A 40 -7.80 -7.04 -3.05
C ALA A 40 -7.14 -8.44 -2.89
N ARG A 41 -6.69 -8.78 -1.68
CA ARG A 41 -6.17 -10.12 -1.38
C ARG A 41 -7.26 -11.18 -1.45
N GLU A 42 -8.49 -10.88 -1.04
CA GLU A 42 -9.64 -11.78 -1.17
C GLU A 42 -10.01 -12.01 -2.64
N PHE A 43 -9.81 -11.04 -3.51
CA PHE A 43 -9.96 -11.19 -4.97
C PHE A 43 -8.78 -11.88 -5.66
N GLY A 44 -7.74 -12.27 -4.91
CA GLY A 44 -6.60 -13.03 -5.44
C GLY A 44 -5.51 -12.18 -6.09
N PHE A 45 -5.51 -10.85 -5.92
CA PHE A 45 -4.41 -10.02 -6.38
C PHE A 45 -3.15 -10.26 -5.55
N ASP A 46 -2.00 -10.32 -6.22
CA ASP A 46 -0.71 -10.36 -5.56
C ASP A 46 -0.32 -8.98 -4.98
N ILE A 47 0.75 -8.97 -4.19
CA ILE A 47 1.20 -7.76 -3.50
C ILE A 47 1.69 -6.68 -4.48
N SER A 48 2.30 -7.07 -5.61
CA SER A 48 2.82 -6.12 -6.59
C SER A 48 1.67 -5.36 -7.24
N ALA A 49 0.63 -6.09 -7.66
CA ALA A 49 -0.59 -5.52 -8.21
C ALA A 49 -1.27 -4.56 -7.21
N ILE A 50 -1.39 -4.95 -5.94
CA ILE A 50 -1.98 -4.11 -4.90
C ILE A 50 -1.17 -2.82 -4.70
N LYS A 51 0.17 -2.92 -4.70
CA LYS A 51 1.05 -1.76 -4.55
C LYS A 51 0.93 -0.79 -5.72
N ALA A 52 0.80 -1.30 -6.94
CA ALA A 52 0.52 -0.48 -8.12
C ALA A 52 -0.83 0.24 -7.98
N MET A 53 -1.91 -0.48 -7.64
CA MET A 53 -3.24 0.12 -7.47
C MET A 53 -3.26 1.24 -6.42
N LEU A 54 -2.58 1.05 -5.28
CA LEU A 54 -2.47 2.07 -4.23
C LEU A 54 -1.74 3.32 -4.73
N ALA A 55 -0.66 3.16 -5.50
CA ALA A 55 0.08 4.29 -6.05
C ALA A 55 -0.73 5.07 -7.09
N LEU A 56 -1.63 4.42 -7.83
CA LEU A 56 -2.54 5.10 -8.76
C LEU A 56 -3.58 5.97 -8.06
N GLN A 57 -4.08 5.55 -6.90
CA GLN A 57 -5.05 6.34 -6.13
C GLN A 57 -4.44 7.59 -5.48
N GLU A 58 -3.14 7.55 -5.17
CA GLU A 58 -2.43 8.71 -4.61
C GLU A 58 -2.20 9.83 -5.64
N VAL A 59 -2.50 9.59 -6.93
CA VAL A 59 -2.35 10.57 -8.01
C VAL A 59 -3.66 10.72 -8.78
N PRO A 60 -4.64 11.46 -8.24
CA PRO A 60 -5.99 11.58 -8.83
C PRO A 60 -6.04 12.21 -10.23
N ASP A 61 -4.95 12.85 -10.69
CA ASP A 61 -4.80 13.44 -12.04
C ASP A 61 -3.58 12.87 -12.80
N ALA A 62 -3.13 11.65 -12.48
CA ALA A 62 -2.03 11.03 -13.21
C ALA A 62 -2.41 10.84 -14.69
N SER A 63 -1.57 11.36 -15.58
CA SER A 63 -1.60 10.96 -16.98
C SER A 63 -1.39 9.43 -17.09
N CYS A 64 -1.96 8.79 -18.13
CA CYS A 64 -1.71 7.37 -18.41
C CYS A 64 -0.22 7.02 -18.43
N GLU A 65 0.63 7.96 -18.81
CA GLU A 65 2.09 7.79 -18.82
C GLU A 65 2.69 7.72 -17.41
N GLN A 66 2.21 8.55 -16.47
CA GLN A 66 2.60 8.48 -15.06
C GLN A 66 2.08 7.19 -14.42
N VAL A 67 0.84 6.82 -14.73
CA VAL A 67 0.24 5.54 -14.33
C VAL A 67 1.09 4.36 -14.82
N SER A 68 1.48 4.37 -16.10
CA SER A 68 2.31 3.33 -16.70
C SER A 68 3.69 3.27 -16.04
N ARG A 69 4.36 4.41 -15.81
CA ARG A 69 5.66 4.43 -15.13
C ARG A 69 5.57 3.90 -13.71
N ILE A 70 4.58 4.34 -12.93
CA ILE A 70 4.35 3.85 -11.56
C ILE A 70 4.14 2.33 -11.56
N ALA A 71 3.40 1.79 -12.52
CA ALA A 71 3.20 0.35 -12.66
C ALA A 71 4.50 -0.38 -13.06
N THR A 72 5.28 0.17 -13.99
CA THR A 72 6.55 -0.42 -14.45
C THR A 72 7.62 -0.40 -13.35
N ASP A 73 7.80 0.74 -12.67
CA ASP A 73 8.77 0.88 -11.58
C ASP A 73 8.47 -0.08 -10.42
N GLN A 74 7.20 -0.44 -10.21
CA GLN A 74 6.79 -1.40 -9.17
C GLN A 74 7.10 -2.86 -9.53
N LEU A 75 7.24 -3.18 -10.81
CA LEU A 75 7.59 -4.52 -11.30
C LEU A 75 9.10 -4.80 -11.18
N GLU A 76 9.95 -3.76 -11.32
CA GLU A 76 11.41 -3.91 -11.25
C GLU A 76 11.95 -4.15 -9.83
N VAL A 77 11.16 -3.89 -8.78
CA VAL A 77 11.57 -4.06 -7.37
C VAL A 77 11.36 -5.51 -6.87
N VAL A 78 10.87 -6.43 -7.71
CA VAL A 78 10.50 -7.80 -7.32
C VAL A 78 11.44 -8.89 -7.87
N ASP A 79 12.50 -8.54 -8.59
CA ASP A 79 13.57 -9.49 -8.99
C ASP A 79 14.73 -9.56 -7.96
#